data_AF-A0A285P8T6-F1
#
_entry.id   AF-A0A285P8T6-F1
#
_cell.length_a   1.000
_cell.length_b   1.000
_cell.length_c   1.000
_cell.angle_alpha   90.00
_cell.angle_beta   90.00
_cell.angle_gamma   90.00
#
_symmetry.space_group_name_H-M   'P 1'
#
loop_
_entity.id
_entity.type
_entity.pdbx_description
1 polymer ?
#
loop_
_entity_poly.entity_id
_entity_poly.type
_entity_poly.pdbx_seq_one_letter_code
_entity_poly.pdbx_strand_id
1 'polypeptide(L)'
;MSSENIPREPSAYRPTLHFKERFEDAFDDHRRHLDGDIVRRCITDGEVVTQGRNAARFVEDIEGVTYAIVVNPRSRCVASGYPVSLDWDSAAESGRWTESQLEDINAFLTDTSR
;
A
#
# COMPACT_ATOMS: atom_id res chain seq x y z
N MET A 1 6.35 15.39 14.04
CA MET A 1 6.06 15.96 12.71
C MET A 1 4.55 16.03 12.61
N SER A 2 3.98 17.17 12.20
CA SER A 2 2.55 17.21 11.84
C SER A 2 2.37 16.50 10.49
N SER A 3 1.18 15.91 10.26
CA SER A 3 0.81 15.26 9.00
C SER A 3 0.94 16.19 7.79
N GLU A 4 0.69 17.49 7.99
CA GLU A 4 0.78 18.54 6.96
C GLU A 4 2.16 18.70 6.32
N ASN A 5 3.24 18.25 6.99
CA ASN A 5 4.61 18.37 6.47
C ASN A 5 5.08 17.13 5.69
N ILE A 6 4.23 16.12 5.52
CA ILE A 6 4.56 14.88 4.82
C ILE A 6 4.19 15.05 3.34
N PRO A 7 5.14 14.96 2.39
CA PRO A 7 4.87 15.16 0.97
C PRO A 7 3.78 14.25 0.43
N ARG A 8 2.89 14.82 -0.37
CA ARG A 8 1.78 14.13 -1.04
C ARG A 8 2.06 13.80 -2.51
N GLU A 9 3.29 14.05 -2.97
CA GLU A 9 3.73 13.73 -4.32
C GLU A 9 4.51 12.41 -4.32
N PRO A 10 4.11 11.37 -5.08
CA PRO A 10 4.84 10.10 -5.13
C PRO A 10 6.31 10.23 -5.51
N SER A 11 6.63 11.16 -6.42
CA SER A 11 8.00 11.47 -6.86
C SER A 11 8.90 12.02 -5.74
N ALA A 12 8.33 12.48 -4.63
CA ALA A 12 9.08 12.92 -3.46
C ALA A 12 9.76 11.75 -2.73
N TYR A 13 9.42 10.49 -3.03
CA TYR A 13 9.93 9.33 -2.36
C TYR A 13 10.71 8.40 -3.30
N ARG A 14 11.82 7.84 -2.79
CA ARG A 14 12.59 6.81 -3.46
C ARG A 14 12.20 5.43 -2.94
N PRO A 15 11.88 4.46 -3.82
CA PRO A 15 11.57 3.10 -3.40
C PRO A 15 12.82 2.40 -2.87
N THR A 16 12.73 1.79 -1.68
CA THR A 16 13.78 0.86 -1.20
C THR A 16 13.74 -0.45 -2.00
N LEU A 17 14.80 -1.27 -1.90
CA LEU A 17 14.82 -2.60 -2.53
C LEU A 17 13.67 -3.47 -2.01
N HIS A 18 13.46 -3.49 -0.69
CA HIS A 18 12.36 -4.22 -0.06
C HIS A 18 10.98 -3.79 -0.57
N PHE A 19 10.79 -2.49 -0.85
CA PHE A 19 9.54 -2.01 -1.40
C PHE A 19 9.33 -2.46 -2.86
N LYS A 20 10.39 -2.49 -3.68
CA LYS A 20 10.30 -2.97 -5.06
C LYS A 20 9.88 -4.44 -5.16
N GLU A 21 10.24 -5.25 -4.16
CA GLU A 21 9.83 -6.66 -4.08
C GLU A 21 8.32 -6.84 -3.87
N ARG A 22 7.54 -5.78 -3.62
CA ARG A 22 6.09 -5.86 -3.42
C ARG A 22 5.26 -5.62 -4.70
N PHE A 23 5.89 -5.19 -5.79
CA PHE A 23 5.21 -4.87 -7.05
C PHE A 23 4.97 -6.10 -7.91
N GLU A 24 3.75 -6.28 -8.42
CA GLU A 24 3.33 -7.39 -9.29
C GLU A 24 4.34 -7.71 -10.41
N ASP A 25 4.90 -6.68 -11.06
CA ASP A 25 5.83 -6.86 -12.18
C ASP A 25 7.28 -7.21 -11.80
N ALA A 26 7.67 -7.13 -10.53
CA ALA A 26 9.09 -7.16 -10.20
C ALA A 26 9.70 -8.58 -10.19
N PHE A 27 8.92 -9.64 -10.00
CA PHE A 27 9.33 -11.05 -10.10
C PHE A 27 8.06 -11.91 -10.31
N ASP A 28 8.11 -12.99 -11.11
CA ASP A 28 7.00 -13.92 -11.50
C ASP A 28 6.17 -14.57 -10.36
N ASP A 29 6.29 -14.11 -9.10
CA ASP A 29 5.56 -14.62 -7.94
C ASP A 29 4.22 -13.88 -7.77
N HIS A 30 3.13 -14.65 -7.73
CA HIS A 30 1.74 -14.16 -7.70
C HIS A 30 1.34 -13.52 -6.36
N ARG A 31 2.21 -13.54 -5.34
CA ARG A 31 1.95 -13.01 -3.99
C ARG A 31 2.19 -11.50 -3.84
N ARG A 32 1.93 -10.74 -4.90
CA ARG A 32 2.22 -9.31 -4.94
C ARG A 32 0.93 -8.55 -5.14
N HIS A 33 0.77 -7.49 -4.36
CA HIS A 33 -0.51 -6.80 -4.23
C HIS A 33 -0.39 -5.29 -4.51
N LEU A 34 0.76 -4.83 -5.01
CA LEU A 34 0.98 -3.42 -5.31
C LEU A 34 1.21 -3.21 -6.80
N ASP A 35 0.63 -2.13 -7.29
CA ASP A 35 0.97 -1.51 -8.56
C ASP A 35 1.20 0.00 -8.37
N GLY A 36 1.55 0.66 -9.47
CA GLY A 36 1.83 2.10 -9.47
C GLY A 36 0.64 2.98 -9.11
N ASP A 37 -0.60 2.57 -9.45
CA ASP A 37 -1.79 3.36 -9.15
C ASP A 37 -2.14 3.29 -7.66
N ILE A 38 -2.03 2.10 -7.05
CA ILE A 38 -2.20 1.93 -5.60
C ILE A 38 -1.25 2.86 -4.83
N VAL A 39 0.04 2.83 -5.18
CA VAL A 39 1.04 3.67 -4.52
C VAL A 39 0.75 5.16 -4.72
N ARG A 40 0.36 5.55 -5.93
CA ARG A 40 0.02 6.93 -6.26
C ARG A 40 -1.19 7.40 -5.44
N ARG A 41 -2.27 6.64 -5.40
CA ARG A 41 -3.51 6.96 -4.67
C ARG A 41 -3.25 7.06 -3.17
N CYS A 42 -2.57 6.09 -2.57
CA CYS A 42 -2.22 6.17 -1.15
C CYS A 42 -1.46 7.48 -0.84
N ILE A 43 -0.35 7.76 -1.55
CA ILE A 43 0.48 8.93 -1.24
C ILE A 43 -0.29 10.25 -1.46
N THR A 44 -1.07 10.35 -2.53
CA THR A 44 -1.73 11.60 -2.95
C THR A 44 -3.00 11.87 -2.15
N ASP A 45 -3.82 10.85 -1.96
CA ASP A 45 -5.21 10.99 -1.50
C ASP A 45 -5.42 10.36 -0.12
N GLY A 46 -4.67 9.30 0.21
CA GLY A 46 -4.84 8.53 1.44
C GLY A 46 -4.68 9.31 2.74
N GLU A 47 -5.27 8.81 3.82
CA GLU A 47 -5.09 9.35 5.16
C GLU A 47 -3.64 9.19 5.64
N VAL A 48 -3.10 10.23 6.29
CA VAL A 48 -1.75 10.21 6.85
C VAL A 48 -1.76 9.79 8.31
N VAL A 49 -1.28 8.59 8.58
CA VAL A 49 -1.12 8.05 9.94
C VAL A 49 0.35 8.12 10.35
N THR A 50 0.70 9.01 11.27
CA THR A 50 2.08 9.13 11.77
C THR A 50 2.41 8.05 12.78
N GLN A 51 3.57 7.41 12.64
CA GLN A 51 4.07 6.39 13.57
C GLN A 51 5.43 6.80 14.12
N GLY A 52 5.40 7.51 15.25
CA GLY A 52 6.61 8.04 15.88
C GLY A 52 7.26 9.15 15.06
N ARG A 53 8.58 9.35 15.22
CA ARG A 53 9.29 10.50 14.63
C ARG A 53 9.71 10.32 13.18
N ASN A 54 9.86 9.07 12.70
CA ASN A 54 10.54 8.77 11.44
C ASN A 54 9.73 7.88 10.49
N ALA A 55 8.50 7.50 10.85
CA ALA A 55 7.65 6.70 9.98
C ALA A 55 6.25 7.33 9.89
N ALA A 56 5.68 7.24 8.71
CA ALA A 56 4.28 7.54 8.47
C ALA A 56 3.73 6.52 7.49
N ARG A 57 2.42 6.31 7.55
CA ARG A 57 1.69 5.50 6.58
C ARG A 57 0.67 6.36 5.87
N PHE A 58 0.57 6.15 4.57
CA PHE A 58 -0.55 6.62 3.79
C PHE A 58 -1.53 5.48 3.63
N VAL A 59 -2.78 5.67 4.05
CA VAL A 59 -3.80 4.63 4.05
C VAL A 59 -4.94 5.05 3.14
N GLU A 60 -5.31 4.22 2.18
CA GLU A 60 -6.37 4.52 1.23
C GLU A 60 -7.19 3.27 0.95
N ASP A 61 -8.51 3.45 0.84
CA ASP A 61 -9.40 2.42 0.32
C ASP A 61 -9.44 2.48 -1.21
N ILE A 62 -9.16 1.35 -1.83
CA ILE A 62 -9.12 1.21 -3.27
C ILE A 62 -10.09 0.10 -3.62
N GLU A 63 -11.31 0.49 -3.94
CA GLU A 63 -12.33 -0.43 -4.45
C GLU A 63 -12.48 -1.67 -3.55
N GLY A 64 -12.69 -1.46 -2.24
CA GLY A 64 -12.89 -2.54 -1.26
C GLY A 64 -11.60 -3.15 -0.69
N VAL A 65 -10.41 -2.73 -1.14
CA VAL A 65 -9.14 -3.13 -0.52
C VAL A 65 -8.44 -1.92 0.06
N THR A 66 -8.22 -1.92 1.38
CA THR A 66 -7.48 -0.85 2.04
C THR A 66 -5.99 -1.15 1.99
N TYR A 67 -5.19 -0.23 1.44
CA TYR A 67 -3.74 -0.33 1.38
C TYR A 67 -3.05 0.66 2.30
N ALA A 68 -1.88 0.26 2.82
CA ALA A 68 -0.97 1.16 3.51
C ALA A 68 0.39 1.24 2.78
N ILE A 69 0.84 2.45 2.49
CA ILE A 69 2.20 2.74 2.03
C ILE A 69 3.01 3.36 3.16
N VAL A 70 4.05 2.65 3.59
CA VAL A 70 4.93 3.06 4.69
C VAL A 70 6.09 3.88 4.13
N VAL A 71 6.22 5.11 4.61
CA VAL A 71 7.30 6.02 4.23
C VAL A 71 8.13 6.46 5.43
N ASN A 72 9.37 6.84 5.15
CA ASN A 72 10.14 7.70 6.02
C ASN A 72 10.16 9.11 5.44
N PRO A 73 9.37 10.06 6.00
CA PRO A 73 9.26 11.40 5.45
C PRO A 73 10.58 12.18 5.49
N ARG A 74 11.47 11.86 6.44
CA ARG A 74 12.76 12.53 6.63
C ARG A 74 13.80 12.07 5.61
N SER A 75 13.90 10.76 5.39
CA SER A 75 14.84 10.20 4.41
C SER A 75 14.28 10.18 2.99
N ARG A 76 13.02 10.57 2.79
CA ARG A 76 12.34 10.57 1.50
C ARG A 76 12.35 9.17 0.85
N CYS A 77 12.07 8.14 1.64
CA CYS A 77 12.04 6.75 1.16
C CYS A 77 10.68 6.10 1.38
N VAL A 78 10.27 5.26 0.43
CA VAL A 78 9.18 4.29 0.63
C VAL A 78 9.79 2.99 1.14
N ALA A 79 9.42 2.62 2.35
CA ALA A 79 9.96 1.47 3.06
C ALA A 79 9.22 0.19 2.72
N SER A 80 7.88 0.24 2.67
CA SER A 80 7.04 -0.94 2.40
C SER A 80 5.65 -0.53 1.94
N GLY A 81 4.87 -1.49 1.46
CA GLY A 81 3.45 -1.34 1.17
C GLY A 81 2.75 -2.69 1.21
N TYR A 82 1.51 -2.71 1.67
CA TYR A 82 0.75 -3.95 1.86
C TYR A 82 -0.76 -3.64 2.04
N PRO A 83 -1.64 -4.62 1.73
CA PRO A 83 -3.04 -4.52 2.09
C PRO A 83 -3.21 -4.62 3.61
N VAL A 84 -4.21 -3.91 4.14
CA VAL A 84 -4.53 -3.78 5.58
C VAL A 84 -5.86 -4.43 5.91
N SER A 85 -6.83 -4.32 5.01
CA SER A 85 -8.14 -4.94 5.13
C SER A 85 -8.74 -5.18 3.75
N LEU A 86 -9.68 -6.10 3.70
CA LEU A 86 -10.42 -6.49 2.52
C LEU A 86 -11.91 -6.55 2.86
N ASP A 87 -12.71 -5.76 2.16
CA ASP A 87 -14.15 -5.94 2.03
C ASP A 87 -14.39 -6.72 0.73
N TRP A 88 -14.61 -8.03 0.87
CA TRP A 88 -14.68 -8.95 -0.26
C TRP A 88 -15.82 -8.60 -1.21
N ASP A 89 -17.00 -8.25 -0.68
CA ASP A 89 -18.19 -8.00 -1.50
C ASP A 89 -17.97 -6.74 -2.34
N SER A 90 -17.55 -5.64 -1.70
CA SER A 90 -17.23 -4.39 -2.39
C SER A 90 -16.11 -4.57 -3.43
N ALA A 91 -15.07 -5.34 -3.09
CA ALA A 91 -13.95 -5.57 -3.98
C ALA A 91 -14.32 -6.43 -5.20
N ALA A 92 -15.09 -7.50 -5.01
CA ALA A 92 -15.57 -8.35 -6.09
C ALA A 92 -16.52 -7.60 -7.05
N GLU A 93 -17.36 -6.72 -6.53
CA GLU A 93 -18.30 -5.93 -7.35
C GLU A 93 -17.62 -4.81 -8.15
N SER A 94 -16.45 -4.33 -7.72
CA SER A 94 -15.76 -3.19 -8.35
C SER A 94 -15.24 -3.45 -9.77
N GLY A 95 -15.00 -4.71 -10.13
CA GLY A 95 -14.35 -5.10 -11.38
C GLY A 95 -12.87 -4.73 -11.48
N ARG A 96 -12.26 -4.15 -10.43
CA ARG A 96 -10.83 -3.80 -10.37
C ARG A 96 -9.95 -5.02 -10.12
N TRP A 97 -10.47 -5.99 -9.38
CA TRP A 97 -9.73 -7.13 -8.87
C TRP A 97 -10.22 -8.42 -9.54
N THR A 98 -9.27 -9.28 -9.88
CA THR A 98 -9.61 -10.66 -10.21
C THR A 98 -9.86 -11.46 -8.93
N GLU A 99 -10.64 -12.53 -9.03
CA GLU A 99 -10.90 -13.43 -7.90
C GLU A 99 -9.59 -13.96 -7.29
N SER A 100 -8.62 -14.36 -8.12
CA SER A 100 -7.30 -14.80 -7.65
C SER A 100 -6.55 -13.72 -6.86
N GLN A 101 -6.61 -12.46 -7.29
CA GLN A 101 -5.98 -11.36 -6.53
C GLN A 101 -6.64 -11.19 -5.16
N LEU A 102 -7.97 -11.31 -5.08
CA LEU A 102 -8.69 -11.21 -3.80
C LEU A 102 -8.36 -12.39 -2.88
N GLU A 103 -8.26 -13.61 -3.42
CA GLU A 103 -7.81 -14.79 -2.68
C GLU A 103 -6.38 -14.60 -2.12
N ASP A 104 -5.45 -14.12 -2.95
CA ASP A 104 -4.07 -13.88 -2.55
C ASP A 104 -3.98 -12.77 -1.47
N ILE A 105 -4.74 -11.69 -1.62
CA ILE A 105 -4.83 -10.61 -0.62
C ILE A 105 -5.38 -11.15 0.70
N ASN A 106 -6.46 -11.93 0.66
CA ASN A 106 -7.07 -12.52 1.85
C ASN A 106 -6.12 -13.50 2.55
N ALA A 107 -5.38 -14.30 1.79
CA ALA A 107 -4.36 -15.19 2.31
C ALA A 107 -3.25 -14.40 3.03
N PHE A 108 -2.75 -13.32 2.42
CA PHE A 108 -1.76 -12.43 3.05
C PHE A 108 -2.27 -11.84 4.38
N LEU A 109 -3.50 -11.33 4.39
CA LEU A 109 -4.11 -10.74 5.59
C LEU A 109 -4.30 -11.76 6.71
N THR A 110 -4.71 -12.98 6.37
CA THR A 110 -4.91 -14.08 7.32
C THR A 110 -3.58 -14.53 7.93
N ASP A 111 -2.51 -14.63 7.14
CA ASP A 111 -1.20 -15.07 7.62
C ASP A 111 -0.54 -14.01 8.52
N THR A 112 -0.74 -12.73 8.21
CA THR A 112 -0.17 -11.60 8.97
C THR A 112 -0.95 -11.29 10.26
N SER A 113 -2.15 -11.86 10.43
CA SER A 113 -2.98 -11.69 11.64
C SER A 113 -2.62 -12.66 12.78
N ARG A 114 -1.60 -13.50 12.60
CA ARG A 114 -1.07 -14.44 13.60
C ARG A 114 0.10 -13.84 14.39
#